data_AF-A0A964DB78-F1
#
_entry.id   AF-A0A964DB78-F1
#
_cell.length_a   1.000
_cell.length_b   1.000
_cell.length_c   1.000
_cell.angle_alpha   90.00
_cell.angle_beta   90.00
_cell.angle_gamma   90.00
#
_symmetry.space_group_name_H-M   'P 1'
#
loop_
_entity.id
_entity.type
_entity.pdbx_description
1 polymer ?
#
loop_
_entity_poly.entity_id
_entity_poly.type
_entity_poly.pdbx_seq_one_letter_code
_entity_poly.pdbx_strand_id
1 'polypeptide(L)'
;MDSLGNVNETWVNKTARTAPLSELLTFTISLKSGWNLISIPLNLTTWILGDESAVGNPLNVTPTNCLSSIYRYNSTSKLFEKSDHISNWGWWPAAGPVKFIELEPGRGYWVMAQQDFILTFTGTAPSDRDVHMASGWNLIGWYSMNEAALGEESVVGDPLNVTTRNSLTSIYQFNSTSDLFEKFDHIADWGWWPAPGPVRFAEMEPGRGYRVNAKNDAFFCFL
;
A
#
# COMPACT_ATOMS: atom_id res chain seq x y z
N MET A 1 -8.69 16.27 -44.96
CA MET A 1 -7.90 17.47 -45.28
C MET A 1 -7.98 17.69 -46.77
N ASP A 2 -8.06 18.94 -47.21
CA ASP A 2 -7.89 19.27 -48.62
C ASP A 2 -6.42 19.13 -49.05
N SER A 3 -6.11 19.33 -50.33
CA SER A 3 -4.76 19.27 -50.88
C SER A 3 -3.80 20.34 -50.35
N LEU A 4 -4.24 21.16 -49.39
CA LEU A 4 -3.45 22.17 -48.68
C LEU A 4 -3.28 21.84 -47.19
N GLY A 5 -3.76 20.69 -46.73
CA GLY A 5 -3.63 20.27 -45.32
C GLY A 5 -4.64 20.93 -44.38
N ASN A 6 -5.64 21.65 -44.89
CA ASN A 6 -6.63 22.30 -44.05
C ASN A 6 -7.67 21.27 -43.57
N VAL A 7 -7.94 21.28 -42.26
CA VAL A 7 -9.01 20.49 -41.66
C VAL A 7 -10.30 21.28 -41.84
N ASN A 8 -11.25 20.72 -42.58
CA ASN A 8 -12.55 21.34 -42.80
C ASN A 8 -13.32 21.36 -41.45
N GLU A 9 -13.70 22.55 -40.97
CA GLU A 9 -14.32 22.75 -39.64
C GLU A 9 -15.63 21.97 -39.44
N THR A 10 -16.24 21.49 -40.53
CA THR A 10 -17.42 20.62 -40.51
C THR A 10 -17.13 19.18 -40.03
N TRP A 11 -15.85 18.80 -39.88
CA TRP A 11 -15.40 17.49 -39.38
C TRP A 11 -14.88 17.53 -37.95
N VAL A 12 -14.92 18.69 -37.28
CA VAL A 12 -14.54 18.79 -35.87
C VAL A 12 -15.73 18.35 -35.03
N ASN A 13 -15.74 17.08 -34.64
CA ASN A 13 -16.66 16.57 -33.62
C ASN A 13 -16.34 17.30 -32.30
N LYS A 14 -17.07 18.37 -31.97
CA LYS A 14 -16.91 19.20 -30.76
C LYS A 14 -17.20 18.45 -29.44
N THR A 15 -17.42 17.14 -29.51
CA THR A 15 -17.65 16.24 -28.36
C THR A 15 -16.43 15.42 -27.98
N ALA A 16 -15.24 15.69 -28.54
CA ALA A 16 -13.99 15.19 -27.96
C ALA A 16 -13.74 15.84 -26.59
N ARG A 17 -14.39 15.31 -25.55
CA ARG A 17 -13.97 15.52 -24.17
C ARG A 17 -12.64 14.79 -24.06
N THR A 18 -11.55 15.53 -23.95
CA THR A 18 -10.30 14.98 -23.40
C THR A 18 -10.67 14.29 -22.10
N ALA A 19 -10.29 13.02 -21.94
CA ALA A 19 -10.39 12.36 -20.64
C ALA A 19 -9.74 13.29 -19.60
N PRO A 20 -10.33 13.47 -18.41
CA PRO A 20 -9.73 14.32 -17.39
C PRO A 20 -8.29 13.85 -17.17
N LEU A 21 -7.34 14.78 -17.27
CA LEU A 21 -5.95 14.51 -16.94
C LEU A 21 -5.95 14.02 -15.50
N SER A 22 -5.44 12.82 -15.26
CA SER A 22 -5.35 12.28 -13.91
C SER A 22 -4.45 13.21 -13.10
N GLU A 23 -4.99 13.80 -12.03
CA GLU A 23 -4.27 14.74 -11.18
C GLU A 23 -3.14 14.01 -10.45
N LEU A 24 -1.93 14.55 -10.52
CA LEU A 24 -0.79 14.02 -9.79
C LEU A 24 -0.86 14.49 -8.34
N LEU A 25 -0.88 13.53 -7.42
CA LEU A 25 -1.00 13.72 -5.98
C LEU A 25 0.30 13.34 -5.28
N THR A 26 0.48 13.90 -4.10
CA THR A 26 1.56 13.51 -3.17
C THR A 26 0.98 13.12 -1.82
N PHE A 27 1.51 12.07 -1.21
CA PHE A 27 1.16 11.65 0.14
C PHE A 27 2.41 11.41 0.96
N THR A 28 2.48 11.95 2.19
CA THR A 28 3.65 11.85 3.06
C THR A 28 3.35 11.09 4.34
N ILE A 29 4.29 10.25 4.77
CA ILE A 29 4.27 9.62 6.09
C ILE A 29 5.58 9.87 6.82
N SER A 30 5.50 10.02 8.15
CA SER A 30 6.66 10.13 9.02
C SER A 30 7.03 8.75 9.56
N LEU A 31 8.26 8.31 9.31
CA LEU A 31 8.77 7.02 9.78
C LEU A 31 9.73 7.22 10.96
N LYS A 32 9.71 6.27 11.90
CA LYS A 32 10.60 6.25 13.06
C LYS A 32 11.84 5.43 12.79
N SER A 33 12.95 5.77 13.42
CA SER A 33 14.15 4.92 13.40
C SER A 33 13.81 3.47 13.79
N GLY A 34 14.36 2.50 13.06
CA GLY A 34 14.05 1.09 13.21
C GLY A 34 12.97 0.60 12.23
N TRP A 35 12.25 -0.43 12.66
CA TRP A 35 11.21 -1.04 11.83
C TRP A 35 9.98 -0.15 11.71
N ASN A 36 9.40 -0.10 10.51
CA ASN A 36 8.06 0.44 10.28
C ASN A 36 7.32 -0.53 9.35
N LEU A 37 6.00 -0.63 9.52
CA LEU A 37 5.13 -1.39 8.65
C LEU A 37 4.28 -0.42 7.84
N ILE A 38 4.61 -0.28 6.56
CA ILE A 38 4.03 0.74 5.67
C ILE A 38 3.19 0.12 4.56
N SER A 39 2.42 0.97 3.91
CA SER A 39 1.80 0.70 2.62
C SER A 39 1.88 1.94 1.74
N ILE A 40 1.39 1.80 0.51
CA ILE A 40 1.42 2.86 -0.50
C ILE A 40 -0.04 3.26 -0.76
N PRO A 41 -0.50 4.47 -0.41
CA PRO A 41 -1.91 4.87 -0.52
C PRO A 41 -2.28 5.50 -1.88
N LEU A 42 -1.37 5.45 -2.85
CA LEU A 42 -1.53 6.06 -4.18
C LEU A 42 -1.22 5.03 -5.28
N ASN A 43 -1.78 5.27 -6.46
CA ASN A 43 -1.28 4.61 -7.66
C ASN A 43 0.01 5.29 -8.13
N LEU A 44 1.17 4.71 -7.78
CA LEU A 44 2.47 5.34 -8.02
C LEU A 44 2.75 5.57 -9.52
N THR A 45 3.53 6.62 -9.79
CA THR A 45 4.09 6.88 -11.13
C THR A 45 5.04 5.77 -11.60
N THR A 46 5.66 5.06 -10.65
CA THR A 46 6.46 3.87 -10.88
C THR A 46 6.29 2.90 -9.71
N TRP A 47 6.20 1.61 -10.01
CA TRP A 47 6.13 0.55 -9.01
C TRP A 47 7.44 -0.25 -8.95
N ILE A 48 8.44 0.13 -9.73
CA ILE A 48 9.67 -0.63 -9.92
C ILE A 48 10.74 -0.14 -8.92
N LEU A 49 11.39 -1.09 -8.27
CA LEU A 49 12.59 -0.92 -7.47
C LEU A 49 13.81 -1.28 -8.34
N GLY A 50 14.73 -0.35 -8.52
CA GLY A 50 15.92 -0.54 -9.34
C GLY A 50 16.80 0.69 -9.33
N ASP A 51 17.57 0.88 -10.41
CA ASP A 51 18.30 2.11 -10.67
C ASP A 51 17.32 3.28 -10.80
N GLU A 52 17.30 4.18 -9.81
CA GLU A 52 16.35 5.28 -9.71
C GLU A 52 16.44 6.26 -10.89
N SER A 53 17.60 6.33 -11.56
CA SER A 53 17.76 7.14 -12.77
C SER A 53 17.05 6.53 -13.99
N ALA A 54 16.83 5.22 -13.99
CA ALA A 54 16.20 4.49 -15.07
C ALA A 54 14.70 4.22 -14.80
N VAL A 55 14.34 3.90 -13.56
CA VAL A 55 12.97 3.45 -13.21
C VAL A 55 12.18 4.47 -12.39
N GLY A 56 12.82 5.57 -11.98
CA GLY A 56 12.25 6.54 -11.05
C GLY A 56 12.42 6.13 -9.58
N ASN A 57 11.96 6.98 -8.68
CA ASN A 57 12.05 6.77 -7.23
C ASN A 57 10.65 6.62 -6.61
N PRO A 58 10.14 5.39 -6.42
CA PRO A 58 8.83 5.16 -5.79
C PRO A 58 8.82 5.45 -4.29
N LEU A 59 9.98 5.48 -3.64
CA LEU A 59 10.15 5.60 -2.20
C LEU A 59 11.03 6.82 -1.87
N ASN A 60 10.52 8.01 -2.17
CA ASN A 60 11.26 9.26 -2.04
C ASN A 60 11.38 9.69 -0.57
N VAL A 61 12.60 9.68 -0.02
CA VAL A 61 12.85 9.94 1.40
C VAL A 61 13.55 11.26 1.64
N THR A 62 13.15 11.96 2.71
CA THR A 62 13.79 13.19 3.18
C THR A 62 14.13 13.08 4.67
N PRO A 63 15.42 13.14 5.05
CA PRO A 63 16.61 13.30 4.19
C PRO A 63 16.94 12.04 3.37
N THR A 64 17.78 12.20 2.34
CA THR A 64 18.17 11.09 1.44
C THR A 64 18.90 9.97 2.19
N ASN A 65 18.80 8.74 1.69
CA ASN A 65 19.48 7.55 2.22
C ASN A 65 19.08 7.15 3.65
N CYS A 66 17.90 7.56 4.14
CA CYS A 66 17.43 7.16 5.47
C CYS A 66 16.73 5.80 5.50
N LEU A 67 16.34 5.28 4.34
CA LEU A 67 15.69 3.99 4.20
C LEU A 67 16.67 2.96 3.67
N SER A 68 16.97 1.94 4.48
CA SER A 68 18.03 0.98 4.18
C SER A 68 17.53 -0.26 3.44
N SER A 69 16.33 -0.74 3.78
CA SER A 69 15.78 -1.95 3.20
C SER A 69 14.27 -1.99 3.27
N ILE A 70 13.71 -2.74 2.34
CA ILE A 70 12.28 -3.03 2.24
C ILE A 70 12.07 -4.53 2.08
N TYR A 71 11.04 -5.06 2.74
CA TYR A 71 10.69 -6.45 2.74
C TYR A 71 9.22 -6.64 2.40
N ARG A 72 8.94 -7.65 1.58
CA ARG A 72 7.58 -8.16 1.37
C ARG A 72 7.45 -9.58 1.90
N TYR A 73 6.28 -9.90 2.43
CA TYR A 73 5.95 -11.26 2.84
C TYR A 73 5.31 -12.02 1.68
N ASN A 74 5.87 -13.16 1.32
CA ASN A 74 5.29 -14.08 0.35
C ASN A 74 4.44 -15.11 1.09
N SER A 75 3.12 -15.00 0.96
CA SER A 75 2.18 -15.87 1.65
C SER A 75 2.14 -17.31 1.10
N THR A 76 2.71 -17.57 -0.07
CA THR A 76 2.83 -18.92 -0.64
C THR A 76 4.05 -19.63 -0.08
N SER A 77 5.23 -19.02 -0.18
CA SER A 77 6.47 -19.61 0.35
C SER A 77 6.62 -19.46 1.87
N LYS A 78 5.80 -18.60 2.49
CA LYS A 78 5.84 -18.22 3.90
C LYS A 78 7.17 -17.56 4.31
N LEU A 79 7.89 -16.97 3.35
CA LEU A 79 9.18 -16.31 3.54
C LEU A 79 9.11 -14.81 3.26
N PHE A 80 10.05 -14.08 3.82
CA PHE A 80 10.30 -12.69 3.47
C PHE A 80 11.28 -12.58 2.31
N GLU A 81 10.99 -11.66 1.40
CA GLU A 81 11.84 -11.27 0.30
C GLU A 81 12.26 -9.81 0.51
N LYS A 82 13.49 -9.46 0.14
CA LYS A 82 14.13 -8.19 0.52
C LYS A 82 14.78 -7.49 -0.67
N SER A 83 14.70 -6.16 -0.66
CA SER A 83 15.59 -5.27 -1.42
C SER A 83 16.31 -4.30 -0.49
N ASP A 84 17.57 -4.05 -0.79
CA ASP A 84 18.45 -3.11 -0.09
C ASP A 84 18.60 -1.84 -0.92
N HIS A 85 18.60 -0.67 -0.27
CA HIS A 85 18.88 0.60 -0.92
C HIS A 85 20.39 0.84 -1.00
N ILE A 86 20.86 1.22 -2.17
CA ILE A 86 22.24 1.60 -2.46
C ILE A 86 22.26 3.10 -2.72
N SER A 87 22.99 3.83 -1.88
CA SER A 87 23.13 5.28 -1.96
C SER A 87 23.56 5.73 -3.36
N ASN A 88 22.88 6.75 -3.89
CA ASN A 88 23.08 7.31 -5.22
C ASN A 88 22.86 6.33 -6.39
N TRP A 89 22.15 5.22 -6.17
CA TRP A 89 21.79 4.29 -7.24
C TRP A 89 20.32 3.87 -7.17
N GLY A 90 19.85 3.33 -6.04
CA GLY A 90 18.48 2.83 -5.91
C GLY A 90 18.41 1.46 -5.26
N TRP A 91 17.56 0.56 -5.74
CA TRP A 91 17.17 -0.65 -5.03
C TRP A 91 17.72 -1.92 -5.65
N TRP A 92 18.44 -2.72 -4.86
CA TRP A 92 19.01 -3.99 -5.31
C TRP A 92 18.41 -5.16 -4.53
N PRO A 93 17.89 -6.20 -5.22
CA PRO A 93 17.35 -7.36 -4.54
C PRO A 93 18.45 -8.12 -3.79
N ALA A 94 18.12 -8.61 -2.59
CA ALA A 94 19.03 -9.47 -1.84
C ALA A 94 19.41 -10.72 -2.63
N ALA A 95 20.61 -11.25 -2.41
CA ALA A 95 21.07 -12.45 -3.10
C ALA A 95 20.14 -13.65 -2.82
N GLY A 96 19.69 -14.32 -3.87
CA GLY A 96 18.78 -15.45 -3.77
C GLY A 96 18.05 -15.74 -5.08
N PRO A 97 17.22 -16.80 -5.10
CA PRO A 97 16.47 -17.19 -6.29
C PRO A 97 15.30 -16.23 -6.59
N VAL A 98 14.81 -15.49 -5.60
CA VAL A 98 13.70 -14.56 -5.75
C VAL A 98 14.21 -13.13 -5.77
N LYS A 99 13.78 -12.37 -6.77
CA LYS A 99 14.10 -10.95 -6.92
C LYS A 99 12.88 -10.12 -6.56
N PHE A 100 12.94 -9.41 -5.43
CA PHE A 100 11.91 -8.45 -5.05
C PHE A 100 12.26 -7.07 -5.61
N ILE A 101 11.82 -6.78 -6.83
CA ILE A 101 12.13 -5.52 -7.53
C ILE A 101 10.87 -4.75 -7.95
N GLU A 102 9.70 -5.16 -7.48
CA GLU A 102 8.43 -4.54 -7.85
C GLU A 102 7.53 -4.47 -6.63
N LEU A 103 7.06 -3.27 -6.35
CA LEU A 103 6.02 -2.97 -5.39
C LEU A 103 4.67 -3.28 -6.02
N GLU A 104 3.70 -3.61 -5.18
CA GLU A 104 2.34 -3.98 -5.53
C GLU A 104 1.34 -3.13 -4.74
N PRO A 105 0.28 -2.61 -5.39
CA PRO A 105 -0.86 -1.98 -4.74
C PRO A 105 -1.48 -2.86 -3.64
N GLY A 106 -1.93 -2.24 -2.55
CA GLY A 106 -2.64 -2.92 -1.47
C GLY A 106 -1.82 -3.92 -0.65
N ARG A 107 -0.50 -4.00 -0.86
CA ARG A 107 0.42 -4.82 -0.08
C ARG A 107 1.04 -4.01 1.07
N GLY A 108 1.30 -4.69 2.19
CA GLY A 108 2.07 -4.15 3.30
C GLY A 108 3.56 -4.52 3.20
N TYR A 109 4.43 -3.60 3.60
CA TYR A 109 5.89 -3.76 3.56
C TYR A 109 6.53 -3.43 4.89
N TRP A 110 7.45 -4.29 5.33
CA TRP A 110 8.37 -3.88 6.39
C TRP A 110 9.48 -3.06 5.79
N VAL A 111 9.80 -1.95 6.43
CA VAL A 111 10.91 -1.09 6.04
C VAL A 111 11.81 -0.79 7.23
N MET A 112 13.11 -0.77 6.99
CA MET A 112 14.12 -0.44 8.00
C MET A 112 14.62 0.98 7.80
N ALA A 113 14.23 1.86 8.70
CA ALA A 113 14.66 3.24 8.78
C ALA A 113 15.93 3.37 9.63
N GLN A 114 16.95 4.06 9.12
CA GLN A 114 18.19 4.31 9.85
C GLN A 114 18.06 5.44 10.88
N GLN A 115 17.07 6.31 10.69
CA GLN A 115 16.72 7.44 11.54
C GLN A 115 15.26 7.83 11.28
N ASP A 116 14.73 8.80 12.03
CA ASP A 116 13.43 9.39 11.70
C ASP A 116 13.51 10.17 10.38
N PHE A 117 12.54 9.98 9.48
CA PHE A 117 12.48 10.69 8.18
C PHE A 117 11.05 10.77 7.62
N ILE A 118 10.86 11.57 6.57
CA ILE A 118 9.61 11.67 5.82
C ILE A 118 9.73 10.86 4.54
N LEU A 119 8.80 9.93 4.33
CA LEU A 119 8.61 9.20 3.07
C LEU A 119 7.49 9.87 2.27
N THR A 120 7.76 10.19 1.01
CA THR A 120 6.81 10.82 0.08
C THR A 120 6.50 9.87 -1.06
N PHE A 121 5.21 9.62 -1.27
CA PHE A 121 4.68 8.93 -2.44
C PHE A 121 4.16 9.95 -3.44
N THR A 122 4.36 9.68 -4.73
CA THR A 122 3.84 10.49 -5.84
C THR A 122 3.12 9.59 -6.82
N GLY A 123 1.89 9.95 -7.17
CA GLY A 123 1.03 9.08 -7.97
C GLY A 123 -0.33 9.71 -8.25
N THR A 124 -1.26 8.91 -8.75
CA THR A 124 -2.66 9.31 -8.92
C THR A 124 -3.49 8.72 -7.78
N ALA A 125 -4.75 9.16 -7.66
CA ALA A 125 -5.69 8.51 -6.75
C ALA A 125 -5.72 6.99 -7.01
N PRO A 126 -5.77 6.16 -5.96
CA PRO A 126 -5.94 4.72 -6.10
C PRO A 126 -7.32 4.43 -6.73
N SER A 127 -7.42 3.28 -7.39
CA SER A 127 -8.66 2.74 -7.94
C SER A 127 -8.95 1.39 -7.29
N ASP A 128 -10.22 1.00 -7.33
CA ASP A 128 -10.70 -0.28 -6.81
C ASP A 128 -9.85 -1.43 -7.33
N ARG A 129 -9.52 -2.34 -6.41
CA ARG A 129 -8.69 -3.50 -6.73
C ARG A 129 -8.89 -4.62 -5.73
N ASP A 130 -8.85 -5.83 -6.27
CA ASP A 130 -8.81 -7.05 -5.47
C ASP A 130 -7.36 -7.41 -5.11
N VAL A 131 -7.12 -7.64 -3.81
CA VAL A 131 -5.88 -8.20 -3.28
C VAL A 131 -6.14 -9.60 -2.77
N HIS A 132 -5.41 -10.56 -3.33
CA HIS A 132 -5.47 -11.94 -2.88
C HIS A 132 -4.87 -12.08 -1.48
N MET A 133 -5.61 -12.71 -0.58
CA MET A 133 -5.19 -13.08 0.75
C MET A 133 -5.23 -14.60 0.85
N ALA A 134 -4.07 -15.20 1.13
CA ALA A 134 -3.99 -16.63 1.35
C ALA A 134 -4.47 -16.98 2.77
N SER A 135 -4.89 -18.22 2.98
CA SER A 135 -5.15 -18.75 4.32
C SER A 135 -3.91 -18.61 5.21
N GLY A 136 -4.15 -18.20 6.46
CA GLY A 136 -3.15 -17.82 7.45
C GLY A 136 -2.73 -16.35 7.34
N TRP A 137 -1.44 -16.11 7.59
CA TRP A 137 -0.89 -14.76 7.69
C TRP A 137 -0.69 -14.10 6.33
N ASN A 138 -1.04 -12.81 6.24
CA ASN A 138 -0.75 -11.93 5.12
C ASN A 138 -0.25 -10.56 5.62
N LEU A 139 0.49 -9.85 4.77
CA LEU A 139 0.79 -8.42 4.95
C LEU A 139 0.04 -7.64 3.88
N ILE A 140 -0.93 -6.85 4.31
CA ILE A 140 -1.75 -5.99 3.46
C ILE A 140 -1.45 -4.52 3.76
N GLY A 141 -1.84 -3.65 2.86
CA GLY A 141 -1.72 -2.21 3.00
C GLY A 141 -3.06 -1.53 2.79
N TRP A 142 -3.30 -0.40 3.46
CA TRP A 142 -4.48 0.41 3.18
C TRP A 142 -4.29 1.21 1.88
N TYR A 143 -4.91 0.75 0.79
CA TYR A 143 -4.78 1.33 -0.56
C TYR A 143 -5.82 2.44 -0.80
N SER A 144 -5.86 3.42 0.10
CA SER A 144 -6.72 4.60 0.01
C SER A 144 -6.03 5.79 0.65
N MET A 145 -6.44 6.99 0.24
CA MET A 145 -6.01 8.26 0.86
C MET A 145 -6.94 8.71 1.99
N ASN A 146 -8.06 8.01 2.22
CA ASN A 146 -9.00 8.31 3.29
C ASN A 146 -8.88 7.26 4.37
N GLU A 147 -9.00 7.66 5.63
CA GLU A 147 -9.08 6.72 6.75
C GLU A 147 -10.39 5.93 6.70
N ALA A 148 -10.40 4.75 7.31
CA ALA A 148 -11.63 3.98 7.50
C ALA A 148 -11.70 3.36 8.89
N ALA A 149 -12.80 3.62 9.59
CA ALA A 149 -12.97 3.16 10.96
C ALA A 149 -13.19 1.63 11.04
N LEU A 150 -12.61 1.02 12.06
CA LEU A 150 -12.84 -0.35 12.49
C LEU A 150 -13.81 -0.34 13.67
N GLY A 151 -14.90 -1.09 13.56
CA GLY A 151 -15.94 -1.13 14.56
C GLY A 151 -17.09 -2.01 14.13
N GLU A 152 -18.28 -1.73 14.65
CA GLU A 152 -19.51 -2.40 14.22
C GLU A 152 -19.82 -2.04 12.76
N GLU A 153 -19.92 -3.04 11.88
CA GLU A 153 -20.15 -2.87 10.44
C GLU A 153 -21.40 -2.07 10.13
N SER A 154 -22.45 -2.22 10.95
CA SER A 154 -23.71 -1.48 10.80
C SER A 154 -23.55 0.04 11.01
N VAL A 155 -22.48 0.46 11.70
CA VAL A 155 -22.19 1.84 12.08
C VAL A 155 -21.12 2.45 11.17
N VAL A 156 -20.03 1.73 10.92
CA VAL A 156 -18.85 2.25 10.22
C VAL A 156 -18.67 1.71 8.80
N GLY A 157 -19.49 0.74 8.39
CA GLY A 157 -19.30 -0.02 7.15
C GLY A 157 -18.29 -1.17 7.29
N ASP A 158 -18.03 -1.86 6.19
CA ASP A 158 -17.00 -2.91 6.10
C ASP A 158 -15.80 -2.40 5.30
N PRO A 159 -14.78 -1.82 5.96
CA PRO A 159 -13.58 -1.34 5.26
C PRO A 159 -12.71 -2.48 4.73
N LEU A 160 -12.91 -3.70 5.24
CA LEU A 160 -12.15 -4.88 4.86
C LEU A 160 -13.05 -5.87 4.10
N ASN A 161 -13.80 -5.33 3.12
CA ASN A 161 -14.77 -6.06 2.30
C ASN A 161 -14.12 -7.24 1.57
N VAL A 162 -14.37 -8.44 2.11
CA VAL A 162 -13.81 -9.70 1.60
C VAL A 162 -14.83 -10.51 0.84
N THR A 163 -14.43 -11.09 -0.29
CA THR A 163 -15.30 -11.93 -1.15
C THR A 163 -15.93 -13.10 -0.38
N THR A 164 -15.17 -13.67 0.56
CA THR A 164 -15.66 -14.71 1.47
C THR A 164 -15.96 -14.06 2.81
N ARG A 165 -17.24 -13.84 3.11
CA ARG A 165 -17.67 -13.19 4.36
C ARG A 165 -17.05 -13.87 5.59
N ASN A 166 -16.66 -13.08 6.59
CA ASN A 166 -16.09 -13.56 7.84
C ASN A 166 -14.78 -14.37 7.68
N SER A 167 -14.09 -14.25 6.53
CA SER A 167 -12.83 -14.97 6.25
C SER A 167 -11.65 -14.39 7.04
N LEU A 168 -11.63 -13.08 7.27
CA LEU A 168 -10.66 -12.45 8.17
C LEU A 168 -11.02 -12.71 9.63
N THR A 169 -9.98 -12.88 10.44
CA THR A 169 -10.12 -13.19 11.87
C THR A 169 -9.46 -12.16 12.76
N SER A 170 -8.37 -11.56 12.31
CA SER A 170 -7.64 -10.59 13.09
C SER A 170 -6.81 -9.71 12.17
N ILE A 171 -6.66 -8.47 12.59
CA ILE A 171 -5.80 -7.46 11.99
C ILE A 171 -4.90 -6.88 13.08
N TYR A 172 -3.66 -6.63 12.70
CA TYR A 172 -2.63 -6.13 13.59
C TYR A 172 -1.97 -4.90 12.95
N GLN A 173 -1.90 -3.82 13.72
CA GLN A 173 -1.12 -2.64 13.40
C GLN A 173 0.18 -2.69 14.20
N PHE A 174 1.30 -2.40 13.55
CA PHE A 174 2.59 -2.28 14.23
C PHE A 174 2.83 -0.83 14.65
N ASN A 175 3.18 -0.64 15.91
CA ASN A 175 3.52 0.65 16.48
C ASN A 175 5.05 0.77 16.58
N SER A 176 5.66 1.56 15.69
CA SER A 176 7.12 1.73 15.63
C SER A 176 7.70 2.53 16.81
N THR A 177 6.86 3.19 17.62
CA THR A 177 7.33 3.90 18.82
C THR A 177 7.45 2.95 20.02
N SER A 178 6.49 2.04 20.18
CA SER A 178 6.50 1.06 21.29
C SER A 178 7.14 -0.28 20.92
N ASP A 179 7.38 -0.54 19.63
CA ASP A 179 7.82 -1.83 19.08
C ASP A 179 6.85 -2.98 19.42
N LEU A 180 5.55 -2.66 19.44
CA LEU A 180 4.48 -3.60 19.78
C LEU A 180 3.41 -3.64 18.69
N PHE A 181 2.70 -4.77 18.64
CA PHE A 181 1.49 -4.89 17.85
C PHE A 181 0.25 -4.59 18.67
N GLU A 182 -0.66 -3.88 18.04
CA GLU A 182 -2.04 -3.70 18.49
C GLU A 182 -2.93 -4.56 17.60
N LYS A 183 -3.99 -5.12 18.17
CA LYS A 183 -4.80 -6.16 17.51
C LYS A 183 -6.29 -5.84 17.59
N PHE A 184 -6.98 -6.05 16.48
CA PHE A 184 -8.43 -6.22 16.44
C PHE A 184 -8.79 -7.65 16.07
N ASP A 185 -9.82 -8.17 16.72
CA ASP A 185 -10.46 -9.43 16.38
C ASP A 185 -11.72 -9.15 15.57
N HIS A 186 -11.92 -9.96 14.53
CA HIS A 186 -13.14 -9.91 13.75
C HIS A 186 -14.22 -10.79 14.40
N ILE A 187 -15.36 -10.17 14.73
CA ILE A 187 -16.55 -10.83 15.24
C ILE A 187 -17.50 -11.02 14.07
N ALA A 188 -17.80 -12.28 13.77
CA ALA A 188 -18.65 -12.64 12.63
C ALA A 188 -20.01 -11.92 12.70
N ASP A 189 -20.40 -11.32 11.58
CA ASP A 189 -21.66 -10.59 11.39
C ASP A 189 -21.84 -9.39 12.35
N TRP A 190 -20.75 -8.89 12.94
CA TRP A 190 -20.73 -7.69 13.77
C TRP A 190 -19.65 -6.69 13.32
N GLY A 191 -18.42 -7.13 13.09
CA GLY A 191 -17.31 -6.27 12.66
C GLY A 191 -16.05 -6.43 13.51
N TRP A 192 -15.35 -5.32 13.77
CA TRP A 192 -14.00 -5.35 14.32
C TRP A 192 -13.95 -4.82 15.76
N TRP A 193 -13.44 -5.65 16.68
CA TRP A 193 -13.34 -5.31 18.10
C TRP A 193 -11.89 -5.28 18.59
N PRO A 194 -11.46 -4.25 19.34
CA PRO A 194 -10.10 -4.19 19.86
C PRO A 194 -9.85 -5.30 20.88
N ALA A 195 -8.72 -5.99 20.75
CA ALA A 195 -8.27 -6.90 21.79
C ALA A 195 -7.94 -6.13 23.09
N PRO A 196 -8.08 -6.75 24.28
CA PRO A 196 -7.71 -6.10 25.54
C PRO A 196 -6.24 -5.66 25.54
N GLY A 197 -5.97 -4.42 25.92
CA GLY A 197 -4.63 -3.84 25.92
C GLY A 197 -4.62 -2.33 26.12
N PRO A 198 -3.44 -1.75 26.43
CA PRO A 198 -3.30 -0.34 26.79
C PRO A 198 -3.28 0.62 25.58
N VAL A 199 -3.03 0.12 24.36
CA VAL A 199 -2.98 0.94 23.14
C VAL A 199 -3.89 0.33 22.07
N ARG A 200 -4.63 1.18 21.37
CA ARG A 200 -5.63 0.80 20.38
C ARG A 200 -5.66 1.83 19.27
N PHE A 201 -5.30 1.45 18.05
CA PHE A 201 -5.77 2.10 16.84
C PHE A 201 -7.27 1.85 16.67
N ALA A 202 -7.96 2.68 15.90
CA ALA A 202 -9.39 2.47 15.59
C ALA A 202 -9.67 2.53 14.10
N GLU A 203 -8.65 2.75 13.27
CA GLU A 203 -8.83 3.11 11.87
C GLU A 203 -7.73 2.49 11.00
N MET A 204 -8.11 2.16 9.77
CA MET A 204 -7.21 1.90 8.68
C MET A 204 -6.69 3.24 8.17
N GLU A 205 -5.39 3.48 8.26
CA GLU A 205 -4.77 4.77 7.94
C GLU A 205 -3.98 4.69 6.64
N PRO A 206 -4.09 5.69 5.75
CA PRO A 206 -3.28 5.80 4.54
C PRO A 206 -1.78 5.71 4.83
N GLY A 207 -1.07 4.91 4.05
CA GLY A 207 0.37 4.71 4.21
C GLY A 207 0.77 3.69 5.29
N ARG A 208 -0.18 3.10 6.02
CA ARG A 208 0.10 2.02 6.98
C ARG A 208 -0.07 0.63 6.39
N GLY A 209 0.87 -0.24 6.75
CA GLY A 209 0.74 -1.67 6.51
C GLY A 209 0.13 -2.37 7.72
N TYR A 210 -0.50 -3.51 7.46
CA TYR A 210 -1.18 -4.31 8.46
C TYR A 210 -0.84 -5.78 8.26
N ARG A 211 -0.72 -6.49 9.37
CA ARG A 211 -0.68 -7.95 9.36
C ARG A 211 -2.10 -8.46 9.58
N VAL A 212 -2.57 -9.33 8.71
CA VAL A 212 -3.92 -9.93 8.82
C VAL A 212 -3.85 -11.44 8.82
N ASN A 213 -4.82 -12.07 9.47
CA ASN A 213 -5.00 -13.52 9.45
C ASN A 213 -6.34 -13.88 8.81
N ALA A 214 -6.30 -14.71 7.78
CA ALA A 214 -7.47 -15.24 7.08
C ALA A 214 -7.66 -16.74 7.36
N LYS A 215 -8.89 -17.18 7.63
CA LYS A 215 -9.25 -18.60 7.77
C LYS A 215 -9.13 -19.33 6.44
N ASN A 216 -9.58 -18.69 5.37
CA ASN A 216 -9.61 -19.24 4.01
C ASN A 216 -8.99 -18.23 3.04
N ASP A 217 -8.63 -18.70 1.86
CA ASP A 217 -8.28 -17.82 0.75
C ASP A 217 -9.48 -16.89 0.45
N ALA A 218 -9.19 -15.61 0.25
CA ALA A 218 -10.19 -14.59 -0.05
C ALA A 218 -9.55 -13.47 -0.87
N PHE A 219 -10.38 -12.64 -1.51
CA PHE A 219 -9.94 -11.37 -2.05
C PHE A 219 -10.48 -10.25 -1.17
N PHE A 220 -9.59 -9.33 -0.82
CA PHE A 220 -9.96 -8.05 -0.22
C PHE A 220 -10.13 -7.02 -1.33
N CYS A 221 -11.31 -6.40 -1.39
CA CYS A 221 -11.65 -5.39 -2.38
C CYS A 221 -11.50 -4.00 -1.76
N PHE A 222 -10.59 -3.18 -2.29
CA PHE A 222 -10.61 -1.75 -2.03
C PHE A 222 -11.75 -1.14 -2.85
N LEU A 223 -12.64 -0.41 -2.19
CA LEU A 223 -13.76 0.34 -2.76
C LEU A 223 -13.52 1.86 -2.66
#